data_AF-A0A936PVD8-F1
#
_entry.id   AF-A0A936PVD8-F1
#
_cell.length_a   1.000
_cell.length_b   1.000
_cell.length_c   1.000
_cell.angle_alpha   90.00
_cell.angle_beta   90.00
_cell.angle_gamma   90.00
#
_symmetry.space_group_name_H-M   'P 1'
#
loop_
_entity.id
_entity.type
_entity.pdbx_description
1 polymer ?
#
loop_
_entity_poly.entity_id
_entity_poly.type
_entity_poly.pdbx_seq_one_letter_code
_entity_poly.pdbx_strand_id
1 'polypeptide(L)'
;MTLLPALLLLVACRPDPEDQSPFLLPLADLGAAMAQGGGYDMTNPQDAFFAARHVAPGVEERWVLPPSNMPLLLWEELLQGENVADPGSCPYVQADGAKRIWVSGCRSEDGYDWEGTVSVEETSDELGDWERWRFDLDVTSDVEGRSFDFVRLQGGFDYLSADATVDRWVQANWAVQSQGYWANNFEEELETAWADLALTGVFQGQETESGALRYVLEATVDLGDNGGFDATADTLTAGAATGCPVEPDGVLTLVGAQTAVLTFEGPDRCDGCAQLSVDGERQANACRGL
;
A
#
# COMPACT_ATOMS: atom_id res chain seq x y z
N MET A 1 -34.96 20.28 2.26
CA MET A 1 -33.69 20.71 1.63
C MET A 1 -32.57 20.03 2.38
N THR A 2 -32.21 18.85 1.91
CA THR A 2 -31.17 17.99 2.49
C THR A 2 -29.89 18.25 1.70
N LEU A 3 -28.87 18.76 2.40
CA LEU A 3 -27.52 18.96 1.88
C LEU A 3 -26.84 17.59 1.73
N LEU A 4 -26.45 17.24 0.51
CA LEU A 4 -25.40 16.25 0.26
C LEU A 4 -24.05 16.86 0.69
N PRO A 5 -23.24 16.20 1.53
CA PRO A 5 -21.84 16.57 1.67
C PRO A 5 -20.97 15.70 0.74
N ALA A 6 -20.32 16.39 -0.21
CA ALA A 6 -18.98 16.14 -0.71
C ALA A 6 -18.61 14.72 -1.22
N LEU A 7 -19.12 14.37 -2.40
CA LEU A 7 -18.50 13.36 -3.28
C LEU A 7 -17.74 14.01 -4.48
N LEU A 8 -17.34 15.27 -4.34
CA LEU A 8 -16.76 16.08 -5.42
C LEU A 8 -15.77 17.05 -4.79
N LEU A 9 -14.48 16.71 -4.78
CA LEU A 9 -13.35 17.67 -4.85
C LEU A 9 -11.94 17.03 -4.81
N LEU A 10 -11.74 15.81 -5.34
CA LEU A 10 -10.41 15.32 -5.76
C LEU A 10 -10.08 15.71 -7.23
N VAL A 11 -10.69 16.79 -7.74
CA VAL A 11 -10.45 17.33 -9.09
C VAL A 11 -10.04 18.81 -9.01
N ALA A 12 -9.37 19.22 -7.93
CA ALA A 12 -8.90 20.60 -7.76
C ALA A 12 -7.39 20.70 -8.02
N CYS A 13 -7.05 20.51 -9.30
CA CYS A 13 -5.88 20.98 -10.06
C CYS A 13 -5.57 19.96 -11.15
N ARG A 14 -6.53 19.72 -12.06
CA ARG A 14 -6.17 19.08 -13.33
C ARG A 14 -5.36 20.09 -14.14
N PRO A 15 -4.10 19.83 -14.51
CA PRO A 15 -3.48 20.54 -15.60
C PRO A 15 -4.33 20.34 -16.87
N ASP A 16 -4.09 21.16 -17.90
CA ASP A 16 -4.82 21.13 -19.17
C ASP A 16 -5.14 19.69 -19.63
N PRO A 17 -6.30 19.39 -20.26
CA PRO A 17 -6.58 18.05 -20.78
C PRO A 17 -5.59 17.58 -21.87
N GLU A 18 -4.74 18.47 -22.40
CA GLU A 18 -3.59 18.12 -23.26
C GLU A 18 -2.33 17.69 -22.47
N ASP A 19 -2.36 17.81 -21.14
CA ASP A 19 -1.28 17.55 -20.19
C ASP A 19 -1.62 16.38 -19.23
N GLN A 20 -2.72 15.65 -19.48
CA GLN A 20 -2.98 14.39 -18.80
C GLN A 20 -1.90 13.38 -19.22
N SER A 21 -1.12 12.92 -18.24
CA SER A 21 -0.22 11.78 -18.40
C SER A 21 -0.99 10.66 -19.12
N PRO A 22 -0.55 10.20 -20.31
CA PRO A 22 -1.39 9.42 -21.24
C PRO A 22 -1.68 7.98 -20.80
N PHE A 23 -1.49 7.65 -19.54
CA PHE A 23 -1.32 6.26 -19.11
C PHE A 23 -2.48 5.68 -18.29
N LEU A 24 -3.36 6.45 -17.67
CA LEU A 24 -4.29 5.88 -16.67
C LEU A 24 -5.38 4.97 -17.25
N LEU A 25 -5.43 3.71 -16.79
CA LEU A 25 -6.55 2.80 -17.00
C LEU A 25 -7.80 3.27 -16.23
N PRO A 26 -9.02 2.86 -16.65
CA PRO A 26 -10.24 3.15 -15.91
C PRO A 26 -10.18 2.60 -14.47
N LEU A 27 -10.65 3.38 -13.51
CA LEU A 27 -10.66 2.99 -12.10
C LEU A 27 -11.82 2.05 -11.80
N ALA A 28 -11.53 0.97 -11.07
CA ALA A 28 -12.51 0.11 -10.45
C ALA A 28 -13.19 0.82 -9.27
N ASP A 29 -14.44 0.45 -8.97
CA ASP A 29 -15.10 0.89 -7.74
C ASP A 29 -14.62 0.02 -6.57
N LEU A 30 -13.76 0.59 -5.73
CA LEU A 30 -13.27 -0.02 -4.49
C LEU A 30 -13.99 0.53 -3.25
N GLY A 31 -15.11 1.22 -3.43
CA GLY A 31 -15.85 1.89 -2.36
C GLY A 31 -15.35 3.29 -2.04
N ALA A 32 -15.79 3.82 -0.90
CA ALA A 32 -15.35 5.13 -0.40
C ALA A 32 -13.86 5.12 -0.08
N ALA A 33 -13.19 6.25 -0.32
CA ALA A 33 -11.76 6.40 -0.01
C ALA A 33 -11.51 6.11 1.48
N MET A 34 -10.56 5.21 1.73
CA MET A 34 -10.14 4.81 3.08
C MET A 34 -9.15 5.81 3.68
N ALA A 35 -8.28 6.40 2.86
CA ALA A 35 -7.32 7.39 3.31
C ALA A 35 -7.88 8.82 3.17
N GLN A 36 -7.63 9.67 4.17
CA GLN A 36 -7.93 11.09 4.11
C GLN A 36 -6.62 11.88 4.05
N GLY A 37 -6.41 12.60 2.95
CA GLY A 37 -5.17 13.36 2.74
C GLY A 37 -5.09 14.62 3.60
N GLY A 38 -3.85 15.07 3.83
CA GLY A 38 -3.54 16.38 4.40
C GLY A 38 -3.40 16.41 5.92
N GLY A 39 -2.80 17.52 6.39
CA GLY A 39 -2.70 17.84 7.81
C GLY A 39 -1.51 17.23 8.56
N TYR A 40 -0.74 16.33 7.95
CA TYR A 40 0.47 15.78 8.57
C TYR A 40 1.62 16.79 8.64
N ASP A 41 2.25 16.95 9.81
CA ASP A 41 3.47 17.76 9.99
C ASP A 41 4.72 16.94 9.66
N MET A 42 5.28 17.16 8.47
CA MET A 42 6.44 16.43 7.95
C MET A 42 7.76 16.71 8.70
N THR A 43 7.77 17.57 9.73
CA THR A 43 8.99 17.91 10.46
C THR A 43 9.32 16.94 11.62
N ASN A 44 8.39 16.06 12.03
CA ASN A 44 8.52 14.98 13.03
C ASN A 44 7.14 14.28 13.22
N PRO A 45 6.96 12.93 13.36
CA PRO A 45 7.83 11.95 14.04
C PRO A 45 8.26 10.70 13.23
N GLN A 46 9.53 10.29 13.23
CA GLN A 46 10.59 11.03 12.55
C GLN A 46 10.49 10.79 11.03
N ASP A 47 10.09 11.89 10.41
CA ASP A 47 9.78 12.24 9.03
C ASP A 47 8.80 11.28 8.33
N ALA A 48 7.65 11.15 9.02
CA ALA A 48 6.40 10.48 8.70
C ALA A 48 6.52 9.05 8.22
N PHE A 49 6.88 8.20 9.18
CA PHE A 49 8.04 7.32 9.12
C PHE A 49 8.44 6.78 7.73
N PHE A 50 9.67 7.18 7.40
CA PHE A 50 10.15 7.81 6.17
C PHE A 50 9.25 7.71 4.93
N ALA A 51 8.27 8.63 4.90
CA ALA A 51 7.16 8.82 3.97
C ALA A 51 6.35 7.54 3.67
N ALA A 52 5.78 6.97 4.74
CA ALA A 52 5.09 5.68 4.78
C ALA A 52 5.81 4.61 3.92
N ARG A 53 7.11 4.56 4.24
CA ARG A 53 8.29 3.95 3.60
C ARG A 53 8.44 4.00 2.08
N HIS A 54 7.94 5.07 1.48
CA HIS A 54 7.84 5.45 0.06
C HIS A 54 6.61 4.89 -0.67
N VAL A 55 5.50 4.86 0.09
CA VAL A 55 4.08 4.74 -0.30
C VAL A 55 3.58 3.31 -0.54
N ALA A 56 3.68 2.51 0.55
CA ALA A 56 2.89 1.32 0.94
C ALA A 56 3.33 -0.13 0.50
N PRO A 57 4.46 -0.68 1.00
CA PRO A 57 5.24 -1.83 0.48
C PRO A 57 4.58 -3.21 0.37
N GLY A 58 5.34 -4.15 -0.24
CA GLY A 58 5.05 -5.58 -0.22
C GLY A 58 6.16 -6.60 -0.41
N VAL A 59 6.04 -7.76 0.24
CA VAL A 59 7.00 -8.88 0.19
C VAL A 59 6.77 -9.72 -1.05
N GLU A 60 7.68 -9.62 -2.02
CA GLU A 60 8.29 -10.77 -2.70
C GLU A 60 9.66 -10.36 -3.25
N GLU A 61 10.57 -11.33 -3.37
CA GLU A 61 12.02 -11.24 -3.62
C GLU A 61 12.44 -10.54 -4.95
N ARG A 62 11.52 -9.88 -5.66
CA ARG A 62 11.77 -9.20 -6.93
C ARG A 62 11.18 -7.80 -6.90
N TRP A 63 11.96 -6.91 -6.31
CA TRP A 63 11.85 -5.46 -6.41
C TRP A 63 11.36 -4.99 -7.78
N VAL A 64 10.13 -4.51 -7.82
CA VAL A 64 9.61 -3.58 -8.82
C VAL A 64 8.46 -2.86 -8.15
N LEU A 65 8.53 -1.53 -8.08
CA LEU A 65 7.38 -0.68 -7.78
C LEU A 65 6.16 -1.09 -8.65
N PRO A 66 4.92 -0.97 -8.16
CA PRO A 66 4.57 -0.13 -7.03
C PRO A 66 4.08 -0.86 -5.77
N PRO A 67 4.07 -0.14 -4.64
CA PRO A 67 3.81 -0.68 -3.31
C PRO A 67 2.30 -0.68 -3.03
N SER A 68 1.68 -1.84 -2.74
CA SER A 68 0.26 -1.88 -2.27
C SER A 68 -0.16 -3.10 -1.45
N ASN A 69 0.75 -4.02 -1.10
CA ASN A 69 0.34 -5.34 -0.62
C ASN A 69 0.30 -5.46 0.92
N MET A 70 0.42 -4.36 1.67
CA MET A 70 0.47 -4.42 3.13
C MET A 70 -0.66 -5.27 3.77
N PRO A 71 -1.93 -5.18 3.34
CA PRO A 71 -2.97 -6.11 3.81
C PRO A 71 -2.69 -7.58 3.48
N LEU A 72 -2.09 -7.87 2.32
CA LEU A 72 -1.68 -9.21 1.92
C LEU A 72 -0.53 -9.72 2.81
N LEU A 73 0.45 -8.89 3.13
CA LEU A 73 1.52 -9.26 4.05
C LEU A 73 0.98 -9.64 5.44
N LEU A 74 0.12 -8.79 6.03
CA LEU A 74 -0.51 -9.13 7.31
C LEU A 74 -1.37 -10.38 7.19
N TRP A 75 -2.12 -10.52 6.10
CA TRP A 75 -2.91 -11.71 5.86
C TRP A 75 -2.05 -12.98 5.83
N GLU A 76 -0.94 -12.98 5.09
CA GLU A 76 -0.02 -14.11 4.99
C GLU A 76 0.65 -14.43 6.33
N GLU A 77 1.04 -13.42 7.10
CA GLU A 77 1.60 -13.61 8.45
C GLU A 77 0.55 -14.13 9.44
N LEU A 78 -0.68 -13.63 9.39
CA LEU A 78 -1.79 -14.11 10.21
C LEU A 78 -2.16 -15.56 9.88
N LEU A 79 -1.99 -15.98 8.62
CA LEU A 79 -2.15 -17.38 8.20
C LEU A 79 -0.99 -18.28 8.64
N GLN A 80 0.13 -17.70 9.07
CA GLN A 80 1.29 -18.44 9.56
C GLN A 80 1.22 -18.58 11.09
N GLY A 81 1.60 -19.77 11.59
CA GLY A 81 1.81 -20.00 13.02
C GLY A 81 0.54 -20.27 13.85
N GLU A 82 0.56 -19.78 15.10
CA GLU A 82 -0.38 -20.06 16.21
C GLU A 82 -1.74 -19.33 16.09
N ASN A 83 -1.85 -18.41 15.13
CA ASN A 83 -3.04 -17.58 14.99
C ASN A 83 -4.21 -18.32 14.33
N VAL A 84 -3.97 -19.49 13.72
CA VAL A 84 -4.94 -20.27 12.93
C VAL A 84 -5.54 -21.38 13.80
N ALA A 85 -6.86 -21.60 13.73
CA ALA A 85 -7.54 -22.59 14.57
C ALA A 85 -7.14 -24.03 14.30
N ASP A 86 -7.03 -24.38 13.03
CA ASP A 86 -6.51 -25.65 12.57
C ASP A 86 -6.11 -25.43 11.10
N PRO A 87 -4.86 -25.74 10.69
CA PRO A 87 -4.41 -25.56 9.31
C PRO A 87 -5.35 -26.23 8.31
N GLY A 88 -6.07 -25.40 7.53
CA GLY A 88 -7.08 -25.85 6.55
C GLY A 88 -8.54 -25.79 7.02
N SER A 89 -8.79 -25.42 8.28
CA SER A 89 -10.13 -25.37 8.89
C SER A 89 -10.57 -23.96 9.29
N CYS A 90 -9.63 -23.04 9.58
CA CYS A 90 -9.97 -21.63 9.75
C CYS A 90 -8.78 -20.69 9.56
N PRO A 91 -8.89 -19.62 8.74
CA PRO A 91 -10.06 -19.27 7.94
C PRO A 91 -10.31 -20.34 6.87
N TYR A 92 -11.58 -20.76 6.69
CA TYR A 92 -11.89 -21.85 5.75
C TYR A 92 -12.14 -21.32 4.35
N VAL A 93 -11.69 -22.08 3.36
CA VAL A 93 -11.79 -21.71 1.96
C VAL A 93 -13.13 -22.17 1.39
N GLN A 94 -13.93 -21.22 0.93
CA GLN A 94 -15.03 -21.45 0.00
C GLN A 94 -14.55 -21.07 -1.40
N ALA A 95 -14.32 -22.08 -2.25
CA ALA A 95 -14.08 -21.85 -3.67
C ALA A 95 -15.43 -21.63 -4.39
N ASP A 96 -15.53 -20.55 -5.16
CA ASP A 96 -16.66 -20.24 -6.03
C ASP A 96 -16.16 -19.87 -7.44
N GLY A 97 -15.93 -20.89 -8.27
CA GLY A 97 -15.42 -20.70 -9.63
C GLY A 97 -14.02 -20.04 -9.64
N ALA A 98 -13.93 -18.85 -10.25
CA ALA A 98 -12.70 -18.04 -10.33
C ALA A 98 -12.42 -17.23 -9.06
N LYS A 99 -13.32 -17.29 -8.07
CA LYS A 99 -13.20 -16.58 -6.80
C LYS A 99 -12.85 -17.55 -5.68
N ARG A 100 -11.81 -17.23 -4.92
CA ARG A 100 -11.47 -17.91 -3.67
C ARG A 100 -11.83 -16.99 -2.52
N ILE A 101 -12.68 -17.47 -1.62
CA ILE A 101 -13.15 -16.72 -0.46
C ILE A 101 -12.69 -17.46 0.80
N TRP A 102 -12.04 -16.74 1.70
CA TRP A 102 -11.79 -17.18 3.06
C TRP A 102 -12.84 -16.55 3.96
N VAL A 103 -13.52 -17.39 4.75
CA VAL A 103 -14.50 -16.94 5.74
C VAL A 103 -13.96 -17.23 7.13
N SER A 104 -13.91 -16.18 7.95
CA SER A 104 -13.49 -16.20 9.34
C SER A 104 -14.73 -16.07 10.23
N GLY A 105 -15.10 -17.16 10.89
CA GLY A 105 -16.20 -17.22 11.85
C GLY A 105 -15.88 -18.27 12.90
N CYS A 106 -14.67 -18.19 13.45
CA CYS A 106 -14.08 -19.23 14.28
C CYS A 106 -13.21 -18.61 15.38
N ARG A 107 -12.73 -19.47 16.27
CA ARG A 107 -11.73 -19.14 17.28
C ARG A 107 -10.53 -20.08 17.13
N SER A 108 -9.32 -19.53 17.22
CA SER A 108 -8.08 -20.30 17.12
C SER A 108 -7.83 -21.21 18.33
N GLU A 109 -6.93 -22.19 18.20
CA GLU A 109 -6.52 -23.05 19.32
C GLU A 109 -5.93 -22.23 20.48
N ASP A 110 -5.18 -21.19 20.14
CA ASP A 110 -4.56 -20.27 21.09
C ASP A 110 -5.46 -19.09 21.48
N GLY A 111 -6.73 -19.09 21.05
CA GLY A 111 -7.76 -18.20 21.55
C GLY A 111 -7.94 -16.88 20.81
N TYR A 112 -7.45 -16.75 19.57
CA TYR A 112 -7.73 -15.60 18.71
C TYR A 112 -9.11 -15.76 18.05
N ASP A 113 -9.98 -14.77 18.15
CA ASP A 113 -11.28 -14.76 17.47
C ASP A 113 -11.13 -14.13 16.08
N TRP A 114 -11.58 -14.84 15.06
CA TRP A 114 -11.55 -14.43 13.66
C TRP A 114 -12.97 -14.15 13.15
N GLU A 115 -13.20 -12.94 12.66
CA GLU A 115 -14.48 -12.50 12.11
C GLU A 115 -14.31 -11.84 10.74
N GLY A 116 -15.14 -12.22 9.77
CA GLY A 116 -15.23 -11.54 8.46
C GLY A 116 -14.84 -12.40 7.26
N THR A 117 -14.31 -11.76 6.22
CA THR A 117 -13.94 -12.38 4.95
C THR A 117 -12.71 -11.77 4.29
N VAL A 118 -11.96 -12.61 3.59
CA VAL A 118 -10.97 -12.20 2.59
C VAL A 118 -11.34 -12.88 1.28
N SER A 119 -11.21 -12.22 0.14
CA SER A 119 -11.43 -12.87 -1.15
C SER A 119 -10.45 -12.42 -2.22
N VAL A 120 -10.04 -13.37 -3.05
CA VAL A 120 -9.29 -13.12 -4.29
C VAL A 120 -10.11 -13.60 -5.48
N GLU A 121 -10.14 -12.80 -6.55
CA GLU A 121 -10.77 -13.14 -7.83
C GLU A 121 -9.75 -12.95 -8.95
N GLU A 122 -9.53 -14.00 -9.74
CA GLU A 122 -8.62 -14.01 -10.88
C GLU A 122 -9.42 -14.00 -12.19
N THR A 123 -9.19 -13.02 -13.06
CA THR A 123 -9.88 -12.92 -14.36
C THR A 123 -8.92 -12.51 -15.46
N SER A 124 -9.18 -12.89 -16.71
CA SER A 124 -8.37 -12.46 -17.85
C SER A 124 -9.23 -11.75 -18.89
N ASP A 125 -8.74 -10.68 -19.48
CA ASP A 125 -9.38 -9.96 -20.58
C ASP A 125 -8.37 -9.50 -21.66
N GLU A 126 -8.79 -8.59 -22.55
CA GLU A 126 -7.94 -8.09 -23.63
C GLU A 126 -6.75 -7.25 -23.14
N LEU A 127 -6.78 -6.78 -21.90
CA LEU A 127 -5.70 -5.99 -21.29
C LEU A 127 -4.66 -6.89 -20.61
N GLY A 128 -5.09 -8.01 -20.02
CA GLY A 128 -4.22 -8.99 -19.40
C GLY A 128 -4.90 -9.80 -18.31
N ASP A 129 -4.07 -10.32 -17.40
CA ASP A 129 -4.50 -11.08 -16.23
C ASP A 129 -4.69 -10.15 -15.02
N TRP A 130 -5.88 -10.19 -14.44
CA TRP A 130 -6.31 -9.41 -13.30
C TRP A 130 -6.38 -10.27 -12.05
N GLU A 131 -5.90 -9.73 -10.94
CA GLU A 131 -6.04 -10.29 -9.60
C GLU A 131 -6.66 -9.24 -8.68
N ARG A 132 -7.81 -9.56 -8.07
CA ARG A 132 -8.57 -8.62 -7.23
C ARG A 132 -8.69 -9.13 -5.81
N TRP A 133 -8.15 -8.37 -4.86
CA TRP A 133 -8.20 -8.68 -3.43
C TRP A 133 -9.21 -7.80 -2.71
N ARG A 134 -9.99 -8.41 -1.82
CA ARG A 134 -10.93 -7.72 -0.93
C ARG A 134 -10.76 -8.24 0.50
N PHE A 135 -10.72 -7.32 1.45
CA PHE A 135 -10.54 -7.56 2.88
C PHE A 135 -11.68 -6.91 3.66
N ASP A 136 -12.26 -7.69 4.56
CA ASP A 136 -13.18 -7.26 5.60
C ASP A 136 -12.98 -8.22 6.77
N LEU A 137 -11.86 -8.09 7.47
CA LEU A 137 -11.38 -9.08 8.44
C LEU A 137 -11.01 -8.39 9.75
N ASP A 138 -11.48 -8.96 10.86
CA ASP A 138 -11.08 -8.66 12.22
C ASP A 138 -10.50 -9.91 12.90
N VAL A 139 -9.35 -9.74 13.56
CA VAL A 139 -8.72 -10.75 14.42
C VAL A 139 -8.48 -10.12 15.79
N THR A 140 -9.07 -10.68 16.83
CA THR A 140 -8.97 -10.18 18.21
C THR A 140 -8.44 -11.24 19.15
N SER A 141 -7.80 -10.83 20.25
CA SER A 141 -7.27 -11.75 21.25
C SER A 141 -7.52 -11.27 22.68
N ASP A 142 -7.96 -12.18 23.54
CA ASP A 142 -8.12 -11.97 24.98
C ASP A 142 -7.14 -12.83 25.81
N VAL A 143 -6.14 -13.43 25.15
CA VAL A 143 -5.23 -14.42 25.77
C VAL A 143 -4.06 -13.73 26.49
N GLU A 144 -3.60 -14.35 27.58
CA GLU A 144 -2.43 -13.89 28.34
C GLU A 144 -1.14 -14.28 27.60
N GLY A 145 -0.25 -13.32 27.31
CA GLY A 145 0.99 -13.56 26.55
C GLY A 145 0.84 -13.55 25.03
N ARG A 146 -0.30 -13.05 24.52
CA ARG A 146 -0.60 -12.93 23.09
C ARG A 146 0.43 -12.11 22.30
N SER A 147 0.58 -12.47 21.02
CA SER A 147 1.46 -11.82 20.05
C SER A 147 0.92 -10.49 19.55
N PHE A 148 -0.39 -10.25 19.64
CA PHE A 148 -1.04 -8.98 19.36
C PHE A 148 -2.42 -8.93 20.02
N ASP A 149 -2.94 -7.70 20.22
CA ASP A 149 -4.27 -7.47 20.78
C ASP A 149 -5.34 -7.56 19.69
N PHE A 150 -5.08 -6.92 18.55
CA PHE A 150 -6.04 -6.73 17.48
C PHE A 150 -5.36 -6.50 16.13
N VAL A 151 -5.94 -7.05 15.08
CA VAL A 151 -5.67 -6.69 13.68
C VAL A 151 -6.99 -6.58 12.92
N ARG A 152 -7.16 -5.52 12.13
CA ARG A 152 -8.25 -5.33 11.18
C ARG A 152 -7.71 -4.98 9.81
N LEU A 153 -8.24 -5.63 8.79
CA LEU A 153 -7.94 -5.40 7.38
C LEU A 153 -9.24 -5.05 6.66
N GLN A 154 -9.28 -3.90 5.98
CA GLN A 154 -10.46 -3.42 5.26
C GLN A 154 -10.12 -2.92 3.86
N GLY A 155 -11.06 -3.07 2.92
CA GLY A 155 -10.95 -2.53 1.57
C GLY A 155 -10.36 -3.54 0.58
N GLY A 156 -9.45 -3.12 -0.29
CA GLY A 156 -8.87 -4.00 -1.29
C GLY A 156 -7.94 -3.34 -2.30
N PHE A 157 -7.48 -4.15 -3.24
CA PHE A 157 -6.71 -3.68 -4.38
C PHE A 157 -6.99 -4.54 -5.62
N ASP A 158 -6.81 -3.94 -6.79
CA ASP A 158 -6.86 -4.60 -8.09
C ASP A 158 -5.46 -4.52 -8.72
N TYR A 159 -4.95 -5.66 -9.16
CA TYR A 159 -3.65 -5.81 -9.81
C TYR A 159 -3.86 -6.32 -11.25
N LEU A 160 -3.13 -5.74 -12.20
CA LEU A 160 -3.08 -6.17 -13.59
C LEU A 160 -1.64 -6.49 -13.97
N SER A 161 -1.42 -7.73 -14.40
CA SER A 161 -0.24 -8.17 -15.15
C SER A 161 -0.61 -8.20 -16.63
N ALA A 162 -0.11 -7.26 -17.41
CA ALA A 162 -0.60 -7.01 -18.77
C ALA A 162 0.40 -7.40 -19.86
N ASP A 163 -0.14 -7.74 -21.04
CA ASP A 163 0.60 -8.20 -22.23
C ASP A 163 0.66 -7.14 -23.35
N ALA A 164 -0.10 -6.04 -23.26
CA ALA A 164 -0.46 -5.24 -24.44
C ALA A 164 0.05 -3.77 -24.47
N THR A 165 0.02 -3.01 -23.38
CA THR A 165 0.41 -1.56 -23.39
C THR A 165 0.91 -0.98 -22.05
N VAL A 166 0.52 -1.61 -20.94
CA VAL A 166 0.96 -1.32 -19.59
C VAL A 166 1.55 -2.61 -19.08
N ASP A 167 2.74 -2.62 -18.47
CA ASP A 167 3.29 -3.89 -17.98
C ASP A 167 2.78 -4.20 -16.58
N ARG A 168 2.49 -3.16 -15.79
CA ARG A 168 1.99 -3.28 -14.41
C ARG A 168 1.02 -2.16 -14.07
N TRP A 169 -0.10 -2.51 -13.45
CA TRP A 169 -1.04 -1.53 -12.91
C TRP A 169 -1.65 -2.02 -11.59
N VAL A 170 -1.82 -1.08 -10.66
CA VAL A 170 -2.41 -1.31 -9.35
C VAL A 170 -3.36 -0.16 -9.01
N GLN A 171 -4.55 -0.48 -8.54
CA GLN A 171 -5.39 0.45 -7.79
C GLN A 171 -5.62 -0.10 -6.39
N ALA A 172 -5.41 0.74 -5.38
CA ALA A 172 -5.54 0.40 -3.98
C ALA A 172 -6.58 1.30 -3.29
N ASN A 173 -7.35 0.72 -2.39
CA ASN A 173 -8.20 1.42 -1.44
C ASN A 173 -8.40 0.54 -0.21
N TRP A 174 -7.51 0.64 0.76
CA TRP A 174 -7.51 -0.23 1.94
C TRP A 174 -7.10 0.51 3.21
N ALA A 175 -7.45 -0.09 4.34
CA ALA A 175 -7.04 0.33 5.67
C ALA A 175 -6.59 -0.89 6.51
N VAL A 176 -5.58 -0.66 7.33
CA VAL A 176 -5.02 -1.60 8.29
C VAL A 176 -5.07 -0.93 9.64
N GLN A 177 -5.60 -1.66 10.62
CA GLN A 177 -5.50 -1.29 12.03
C GLN A 177 -4.86 -2.44 12.80
N SER A 178 -3.88 -2.17 13.65
CA SER A 178 -3.29 -3.18 14.50
C SER A 178 -2.85 -2.60 15.84
N GLN A 179 -2.90 -3.44 16.87
CA GLN A 179 -2.46 -3.08 18.21
C GLN A 179 -1.61 -4.22 18.79
N GLY A 180 -0.40 -3.91 19.26
CA GLY A 180 0.55 -4.87 19.83
C GLY A 180 1.28 -5.76 18.81
N TYR A 181 0.81 -5.81 17.55
CA TYR A 181 1.43 -6.62 16.50
C TYR A 181 2.85 -6.17 16.17
N TRP A 182 3.04 -4.86 16.01
CA TRP A 182 4.35 -4.32 15.63
C TRP A 182 5.33 -4.28 16.81
N ALA A 183 4.86 -4.05 18.04
CA ALA A 183 5.71 -4.04 19.25
C ALA A 183 6.46 -5.36 19.48
N ASN A 184 5.82 -6.48 19.18
CA ASN A 184 6.39 -7.80 19.42
C ASN A 184 7.33 -8.27 18.30
N ASN A 185 7.30 -7.59 17.14
CA ASN A 185 8.04 -7.99 15.95
C ASN A 185 9.04 -6.93 15.45
N PHE A 186 8.93 -5.68 15.89
CA PHE A 186 9.73 -4.52 15.45
C PHE A 186 9.97 -3.50 16.61
N GLU A 187 10.78 -2.46 16.37
CA GLU A 187 11.09 -1.43 17.39
C GLU A 187 9.86 -0.58 17.79
N GLU A 188 9.73 -0.24 19.08
CA GLU A 188 8.54 0.36 19.74
C GLU A 188 8.06 1.70 19.13
N GLU A 189 8.98 2.56 18.67
CA GLU A 189 8.63 3.85 18.03
C GLU A 189 8.00 3.65 16.62
N LEU A 190 8.10 2.45 16.04
CA LEU A 190 7.60 2.09 14.70
C LEU A 190 6.15 1.60 14.71
N GLU A 191 5.67 1.11 15.85
CA GLU A 191 4.31 0.58 16.01
C GLU A 191 3.25 1.64 15.69
N THR A 192 3.47 2.89 16.10
CA THR A 192 2.45 3.95 15.99
C THR A 192 2.14 4.33 14.53
N ALA A 193 3.08 4.15 13.60
CA ALA A 193 2.90 4.56 12.20
C ALA A 193 2.22 3.48 11.33
N TRP A 194 2.28 2.20 11.72
CA TRP A 194 1.66 1.08 10.98
C TRP A 194 0.48 0.47 11.73
N ALA A 195 0.23 0.92 12.96
CA ALA A 195 -0.93 0.55 13.77
C ALA A 195 -2.24 1.10 13.19
N ASP A 196 -2.20 2.18 12.43
CA ASP A 196 -3.37 2.72 11.73
C ASP A 196 -2.88 3.34 10.42
N LEU A 197 -3.01 2.58 9.33
CA LEU A 197 -2.51 2.93 8.01
C LEU A 197 -3.62 2.73 6.98
N ALA A 198 -3.93 3.77 6.22
CA ALA A 198 -4.79 3.65 5.05
C ALA A 198 -4.09 4.16 3.79
N LEU A 199 -4.44 3.54 2.65
CA LEU A 199 -3.97 3.92 1.32
C LEU A 199 -5.15 3.96 0.35
N THR A 200 -5.27 5.04 -0.39
CA THR A 200 -6.14 5.14 -1.57
C THR A 200 -5.33 5.69 -2.73
N GLY A 201 -5.18 4.95 -3.83
CA GLY A 201 -4.34 5.42 -4.92
C GLY A 201 -4.24 4.48 -6.11
N VAL A 202 -3.49 4.94 -7.11
CA VAL A 202 -3.22 4.25 -8.36
C VAL A 202 -1.73 4.32 -8.65
N PHE A 203 -1.22 3.21 -9.16
CA PHE A 203 0.16 3.08 -9.54
C PHE A 203 0.28 2.34 -10.86
N GLN A 204 1.17 2.80 -11.72
CA GLN A 204 1.28 2.27 -13.07
C GLN A 204 2.73 2.24 -13.53
N GLY A 205 3.14 1.15 -14.17
CA GLY A 205 4.48 0.94 -14.74
C GLY A 205 4.43 0.59 -16.24
N GLN A 206 5.36 1.16 -17.01
CA GLN A 206 5.54 0.87 -18.44
C GLN A 206 7.03 0.72 -18.78
N GLU A 207 7.37 -0.33 -19.52
CA GLU A 207 8.67 -0.63 -20.08
C GLU A 207 8.94 0.31 -21.27
N THR A 208 10.09 0.94 -21.22
CA THR A 208 10.59 1.85 -22.25
C THR A 208 11.35 1.06 -23.31
N GLU A 209 11.67 1.68 -24.45
CA GLU A 209 12.46 1.04 -25.51
C GLU A 209 13.84 0.53 -25.05
N SER A 210 14.37 1.04 -23.94
CA SER A 210 15.64 0.60 -23.34
C SER A 210 15.49 -0.58 -22.38
N GLY A 211 14.26 -1.06 -22.13
CA GLY A 211 13.91 -2.06 -21.13
C GLY A 211 13.79 -1.51 -19.70
N ALA A 212 13.94 -0.20 -19.50
CA ALA A 212 13.73 0.43 -18.19
C ALA A 212 12.23 0.61 -17.92
N LEU A 213 11.80 0.50 -16.66
CA LEU A 213 10.40 0.71 -16.26
C LEU A 213 10.18 2.15 -15.81
N ARG A 214 9.19 2.82 -16.38
CA ARG A 214 8.72 4.16 -16.01
C ARG A 214 7.45 4.04 -15.17
N TYR A 215 7.39 4.71 -14.02
CA TYR A 215 6.23 4.69 -13.13
C TYR A 215 5.54 6.05 -13.03
N VAL A 216 4.21 5.99 -12.92
CA VAL A 216 3.32 7.06 -12.49
C VAL A 216 2.64 6.61 -11.19
N LEU A 217 2.55 7.50 -10.21
CA LEU A 217 1.96 7.23 -8.89
C LEU A 217 1.10 8.42 -8.48
N GLU A 218 -0.13 8.14 -8.10
CA GLU A 218 -1.06 9.09 -7.46
C GLU A 218 -1.71 8.38 -6.27
N ALA A 219 -1.41 8.80 -5.04
CA ALA A 219 -1.93 8.14 -3.85
C ALA A 219 -2.14 9.10 -2.69
N THR A 220 -3.06 8.75 -1.81
CA THR A 220 -3.32 9.38 -0.53
C THR A 220 -3.02 8.36 0.56
N VAL A 221 -2.24 8.79 1.56
CA VAL A 221 -1.85 7.98 2.72
C VAL A 221 -2.39 8.64 3.98
N ASP A 222 -2.94 7.82 4.87
CA ASP A 222 -3.38 8.21 6.22
C ASP A 222 -2.63 7.39 7.26
N LEU A 223 -2.11 8.04 8.30
CA LEU A 223 -1.33 7.46 9.40
C LEU A 223 -2.07 7.63 10.76
N GLY A 224 -3.40 7.54 10.72
CA GLY A 224 -4.27 7.61 11.89
C GLY A 224 -4.14 8.95 12.61
N ASP A 225 -3.92 8.90 13.93
CA ASP A 225 -3.78 10.11 14.77
C ASP A 225 -2.59 11.00 14.38
N ASN A 226 -1.67 10.50 13.55
CA ASN A 226 -0.55 11.30 13.06
C ASN A 226 -0.93 12.19 11.85
N GLY A 227 -2.06 11.91 11.18
CA GLY A 227 -2.55 12.62 9.98
C GLY A 227 -2.15 11.94 8.66
N GLY A 228 -2.33 12.63 7.53
CA GLY A 228 -2.07 12.07 6.20
C GLY A 228 -1.38 13.00 5.20
N PHE A 229 -1.01 12.44 4.05
CA PHE A 229 -0.41 13.17 2.94
C PHE A 229 -0.80 12.58 1.58
N ASP A 230 -0.84 13.44 0.57
CA ASP A 230 -0.95 13.04 -0.83
C ASP A 230 0.44 12.86 -1.43
N ALA A 231 0.59 11.89 -2.32
CA ALA A 231 1.84 11.53 -2.97
C ALA A 231 1.64 11.48 -4.48
N THR A 232 2.53 12.17 -5.21
CA THR A 232 2.50 12.23 -6.67
C THR A 232 3.90 12.09 -7.25
N ALA A 233 4.07 11.17 -8.19
CA ALA A 233 5.29 11.05 -9.00
C ALA A 233 4.96 11.29 -10.47
N ASP A 234 5.56 12.34 -11.04
CA ASP A 234 5.42 12.64 -12.47
C ASP A 234 6.17 11.60 -13.33
N THR A 235 7.32 11.10 -12.85
CA THR A 235 8.06 9.96 -13.44
C THR A 235 9.13 9.42 -12.48
N LEU A 236 9.03 8.15 -12.12
CA LEU A 236 10.16 7.38 -11.57
C LEU A 236 10.67 6.39 -12.62
N THR A 237 11.97 6.15 -12.72
CA THR A 237 12.54 5.18 -13.66
C THR A 237 13.37 4.11 -12.98
N ALA A 238 13.16 2.83 -13.28
CA ALA A 238 13.98 1.72 -12.80
C ALA A 238 14.71 1.04 -13.98
N GLY A 239 16.02 0.80 -13.84
CA GLY A 239 16.89 0.32 -14.93
C GLY A 239 16.73 -1.17 -15.28
N ALA A 240 17.08 -1.52 -16.52
CA ALA A 240 16.84 -2.83 -17.13
C ALA A 240 17.86 -3.94 -16.78
N ALA A 241 19.09 -3.63 -16.34
CA ALA A 241 20.12 -4.66 -16.24
C ALA A 241 21.33 -4.34 -15.33
N THR A 242 21.62 -5.33 -14.48
CA THR A 242 22.90 -5.67 -13.80
C THR A 242 23.44 -4.74 -12.73
N GLY A 243 23.07 -5.08 -11.48
CA GLY A 243 23.60 -4.54 -10.24
C GLY A 243 22.49 -4.60 -9.20
N CYS A 244 21.51 -3.71 -9.36
CA CYS A 244 20.35 -3.53 -8.50
C CYS A 244 19.15 -3.06 -9.35
N PRO A 245 18.40 -3.97 -10.00
CA PRO A 245 17.27 -3.67 -10.93
C PRO A 245 16.03 -3.07 -10.25
N VAL A 246 16.24 -2.30 -9.20
CA VAL A 246 15.45 -2.38 -7.99
C VAL A 246 15.10 -0.97 -7.47
N GLU A 247 16.07 -0.07 -7.58
CA GLU A 247 16.01 1.25 -7.01
C GLU A 247 15.59 2.25 -8.10
N PRO A 248 14.45 2.95 -7.92
CA PRO A 248 14.03 3.96 -8.88
C PRO A 248 15.01 5.13 -8.86
N ASP A 249 15.14 5.81 -9.99
CA ASP A 249 15.69 7.16 -10.11
C ASP A 249 14.54 8.15 -10.30
N GLY A 250 14.63 9.30 -9.63
CA GLY A 250 13.66 10.37 -9.78
C GLY A 250 13.14 10.93 -8.45
N VAL A 251 11.99 11.60 -8.54
CA VAL A 251 11.44 12.41 -7.46
C VAL A 251 9.99 12.04 -7.19
N LEU A 252 9.65 11.87 -5.91
CA LEU A 252 8.28 11.77 -5.42
C LEU A 252 7.95 13.03 -4.60
N THR A 253 6.86 13.70 -4.95
CA THR A 253 6.36 14.88 -4.23
C THR A 253 5.30 14.45 -3.23
N LEU A 254 5.42 14.91 -1.98
CA LEU A 254 4.48 14.66 -0.90
C LEU A 254 3.84 15.98 -0.46
N VAL A 255 2.52 15.98 -0.31
CA VAL A 255 1.74 17.16 0.09
C VAL A 255 0.93 16.81 1.34
N GLY A 256 1.39 17.31 2.50
CA GLY A 256 0.71 17.22 3.79
C GLY A 256 0.36 18.62 4.31
N ALA A 257 0.63 18.90 5.60
CA ALA A 257 0.64 20.28 6.10
C ALA A 257 1.78 21.12 5.49
N GLN A 258 2.81 20.46 4.97
CA GLN A 258 3.97 21.01 4.27
C GLN A 258 4.22 20.21 3.00
N THR A 259 5.04 20.76 2.10
CA THR A 259 5.49 20.02 0.91
C THR A 259 6.84 19.38 1.17
N ALA A 260 6.93 18.10 0.91
CA ALA A 260 8.15 17.34 1.00
C ALA A 260 8.50 16.68 -0.33
N VAL A 261 9.79 16.43 -0.54
CA VAL A 261 10.33 15.85 -1.77
C VAL A 261 11.23 14.69 -1.39
N LEU A 262 10.92 13.50 -1.91
CA LEU A 262 11.78 12.33 -1.83
C LEU A 262 12.55 12.18 -3.14
N THR A 263 13.87 12.18 -3.04
CA THR A 263 14.78 11.96 -4.17
C THR A 263 15.41 10.58 -4.06
N PHE A 264 15.27 9.79 -5.12
CA PHE A 264 15.91 8.50 -5.27
C PHE A 264 17.06 8.61 -6.27
N GLU A 265 18.20 7.98 -5.97
CA GLU A 265 19.44 8.12 -6.75
C GLU A 265 19.69 6.91 -7.69
N GLY A 266 18.71 6.01 -7.82
CA GLY A 266 18.74 4.92 -8.80
C GLY A 266 19.80 3.85 -8.55
N PRO A 267 20.26 3.14 -9.61
CA PRO A 267 21.05 1.91 -9.49
C PRO A 267 22.49 2.12 -8.97
N ASP A 268 22.93 3.36 -8.79
CA ASP A 268 24.28 3.69 -8.36
C ASP A 268 24.54 3.41 -6.88
N ARG A 269 23.48 3.24 -6.06
CA ARG A 269 23.60 3.08 -4.60
C ARG A 269 23.20 1.73 -4.05
N CYS A 270 22.18 1.07 -4.61
CA CYS A 270 21.76 -0.28 -4.21
C CYS A 270 21.37 -0.42 -2.73
N ASP A 271 21.14 0.67 -2.02
CA ASP A 271 20.99 0.69 -0.56
C ASP A 271 19.56 1.02 -0.11
N GLY A 272 18.65 1.23 -1.08
CA GLY A 272 17.23 1.47 -0.81
C GLY A 272 17.02 2.77 -0.04
N CYS A 273 17.87 3.76 -0.29
CA CYS A 273 17.85 5.03 0.40
C CYS A 273 17.19 6.11 -0.44
N ALA A 274 16.51 7.05 0.23
CA ALA A 274 16.10 8.29 -0.40
C ALA A 274 16.52 9.48 0.46
N GLN A 275 16.62 10.62 -0.21
CA GLN A 275 16.85 11.90 0.43
C GLN A 275 15.50 12.60 0.55
N LEU A 276 15.11 12.97 1.78
CA LEU A 276 13.93 13.77 2.04
C LEU A 276 14.33 15.23 2.19
N SER A 277 13.63 16.09 1.47
CA SER A 277 13.70 17.53 1.60
C SER A 277 12.34 18.09 1.98
N VAL A 278 12.24 18.79 3.11
CA VAL A 278 11.00 19.45 3.56
C VAL A 278 11.14 20.95 3.35
N ASP A 279 10.20 21.54 2.60
CA ASP A 279 10.16 22.96 2.22
C ASP A 279 11.50 23.52 1.68
N GLY A 280 12.36 22.65 1.14
CA GLY A 280 13.65 23.02 0.54
C GLY A 280 14.78 23.35 1.53
N GLU A 281 14.55 23.24 2.84
CA GLU A 281 15.51 23.69 3.86
C GLU A 281 16.10 22.55 4.70
N ARG A 282 15.31 21.54 5.04
CA ARG A 282 15.74 20.42 5.88
C ARG A 282 15.99 19.18 5.03
N GLN A 283 17.20 18.61 5.14
CA GLN A 283 17.57 17.35 4.51
C GLN A 283 17.72 16.23 5.54
N ALA A 284 17.04 15.11 5.30
CA ALA A 284 17.24 13.86 6.01
C ALA A 284 17.54 12.75 5.00
N ASN A 285 18.54 11.91 5.29
CA ASN A 285 18.81 10.71 4.53
C ASN A 285 18.37 9.52 5.36
N ALA A 286 17.48 8.69 4.80
CA ALA A 286 17.09 7.44 5.44
C ALA A 286 17.04 6.31 4.41
N CYS A 287 17.37 5.12 4.88
CA CYS A 287 17.42 3.91 4.09
C CYS A 287 16.32 2.96 4.53
N ARG A 288 15.86 2.11 3.60
CA ARG A 288 15.12 0.91 3.94
C ARG A 288 16.07 -0.06 4.64
N GLY A 289 16.27 0.12 5.95
CA GLY A 289 16.88 -0.90 6.81
C GLY A 289 16.24 -2.26 6.53
N LEU A 290 17.11 -3.22 6.20
CA LEU A 290 16.81 -4.64 5.98
C LEU A 290 16.26 -5.28 7.25
#